data_AF-A0A6A8HUT3-F1
#
_entry.id   AF-A0A6A8HUT3-F1
#
_cell.length_a   1.000
_cell.length_b   1.000
_cell.length_c   1.000
_cell.angle_alpha   90.00
_cell.angle_beta   90.00
_cell.angle_gamma   90.00
#
_symmetry.space_group_name_H-M   'P 1'
#
loop_
_entity.id
_entity.type
_entity.pdbx_description
1 polymer ?
#
loop_
_entity_poly.entity_id
_entity_poly.type
_entity_poly.pdbx_seq_one_letter_code
_entity_poly.pdbx_strand_id
1 'polypeptide(L)'
;MGEKIKFSKGSWLENAGIVGIIRILGIDTDDDNGKNELVIDSSDLTNFSEKYFKYFVTKYGRCTKYHDIISFRGQIDDWISGNLEKFDEKDKKKLENLLNKIKQFVDSKSYEKVKELINSKFDVENALKKCRNYYREYNKLCKVEDNDNKKSTSILEMMLKEIGNIIDYFDRDDSHKYFPAKILCYKIISMGWNNVAFLNKNSKEKDFIKEYNDYFINPVVEYFNSNHDKDKYLCSTCGRRIKKGKRCSYSYSFINGMGYDVEKKKSNSWNYVNDLLICPICNFMYSAIPAGFNYNYFDGKGIFINYTRNLNELVKRNDAILTKMISDSGEANRNAKSPYAAFVNSFNFKSIESSKYNLANIQVINFDNSKGCKYIFTTVPKLASAVLYDCINKSFGTDDNLISVLENAWIKDYRGIDRYKILDDVVKRIINSANMDSLIYTIELLKATDSNDLNYNDFCISAILNINYLYYKELNKEGGLGCMTIDEKDLKKFRREGIIIRDAYRSKYNENKAKGLAYRLLQNLKANNQQEFLNNILNSYLYLDRIIPSEFISKQGQDIEFNQLGYAFVAGLISDSKDNVEK
;
A
#
# COMPACT_ATOMS: atom_id res chain seq x y z
N MET A 1 42.47 -5.14 -4.47
CA MET A 1 41.23 -5.18 -5.27
C MET A 1 40.45 -6.39 -4.82
N GLY A 2 39.23 -6.20 -4.32
CA GLY A 2 38.37 -7.31 -3.87
C GLY A 2 37.87 -8.13 -5.07
N GLU A 3 37.37 -9.33 -4.77
CA GLU A 3 36.72 -10.16 -5.78
C GLU A 3 35.37 -9.55 -6.17
N LYS A 4 35.07 -9.51 -7.46
CA LYS A 4 33.83 -8.89 -7.97
C LYS A 4 32.67 -9.88 -7.99
N ILE A 5 31.56 -9.51 -7.37
CA ILE A 5 30.32 -10.30 -7.34
C ILE A 5 29.36 -9.74 -8.37
N LYS A 6 28.93 -10.59 -9.32
CA LYS A 6 27.99 -10.22 -10.39
C LYS A 6 26.62 -10.82 -10.16
N PHE A 7 25.59 -9.99 -10.32
CA PHE A 7 24.17 -10.35 -10.31
C PHE A 7 23.50 -9.87 -11.60
N SER A 8 23.10 -10.80 -12.44
CA SER A 8 22.38 -10.48 -13.69
C SER A 8 20.87 -10.41 -13.44
N LYS A 9 20.18 -9.47 -14.09
CA LYS A 9 18.72 -9.44 -14.07
C LYS A 9 18.12 -10.73 -14.61
N GLY A 10 16.96 -11.10 -14.09
CA GLY A 10 16.27 -12.35 -14.43
C GLY A 10 14.76 -12.22 -14.25
N SER A 11 14.18 -13.18 -13.54
CA SER A 11 12.78 -13.10 -13.13
C SER A 11 12.58 -11.98 -12.11
N TRP A 12 11.32 -11.78 -11.71
CA TRP A 12 10.98 -10.78 -10.70
C TRP A 12 11.72 -11.00 -9.37
N LEU A 13 12.06 -12.25 -9.01
CA LEU A 13 12.75 -12.57 -7.75
C LEU A 13 14.19 -12.05 -7.76
N GLU A 14 14.95 -12.32 -8.83
CA GLU A 14 16.31 -11.81 -9.01
C GLU A 14 16.28 -10.28 -9.05
N ASN A 15 15.35 -9.72 -9.82
CA ASN A 15 15.24 -8.28 -10.00
C ASN A 15 14.88 -7.57 -8.68
N ALA A 16 13.98 -8.14 -7.86
CA ALA A 16 13.68 -7.62 -6.53
C ALA A 16 14.89 -7.75 -5.58
N GLY A 17 15.62 -8.87 -5.61
CA GLY A 17 16.85 -9.02 -4.84
C GLY A 17 17.92 -7.99 -5.21
N ILE A 18 18.13 -7.76 -6.50
CA ILE A 18 19.10 -6.78 -7.04
C ILE A 18 18.71 -5.35 -6.63
N VAL A 19 17.44 -4.94 -6.82
CA VAL A 19 16.95 -3.63 -6.37
C VAL A 19 17.15 -3.48 -4.85
N GLY A 20 16.92 -4.56 -4.09
CA GLY A 20 17.19 -4.58 -2.65
C GLY A 20 18.64 -4.32 -2.30
N ILE A 21 19.59 -5.01 -2.94
CA ILE A 21 21.03 -4.80 -2.72
C ILE A 21 21.42 -3.35 -3.03
N ILE A 22 20.97 -2.82 -4.18
CA ILE A 22 21.25 -1.43 -4.59
C ILE A 22 20.78 -0.44 -3.53
N ARG A 23 19.55 -0.61 -3.04
CA ARG A 23 18.96 0.23 -2.00
C ARG A 23 19.68 0.15 -0.66
N ILE A 24 20.11 -1.05 -0.27
CA ILE A 24 20.81 -1.27 1.01
C ILE A 24 22.22 -0.68 0.97
N LEU A 25 22.92 -0.82 -0.15
CA LEU A 25 24.27 -0.31 -0.33
C LEU A 25 24.30 1.19 -0.70
N GLY A 26 23.18 1.75 -1.17
CA GLY A 26 23.11 3.14 -1.63
C GLY A 26 23.87 3.36 -2.93
N ILE A 27 23.82 2.39 -3.85
CA ILE A 27 24.50 2.45 -5.15
C ILE A 27 23.74 3.39 -6.08
N ASP A 28 24.44 4.34 -6.68
CA ASP A 28 23.90 5.16 -7.76
C ASP A 28 23.92 4.36 -9.08
N THR A 29 22.79 4.37 -9.78
CA THR A 29 22.59 3.64 -11.04
C THR A 29 22.51 4.56 -12.25
N ASP A 30 22.75 5.87 -12.07
CA ASP A 30 22.72 6.84 -13.16
C ASP A 30 23.85 6.67 -14.17
N ASP A 31 25.01 6.17 -13.72
CA ASP A 31 26.17 5.90 -14.58
C ASP A 31 26.12 4.53 -15.31
N ASP A 32 25.07 3.73 -15.09
CA ASP A 32 25.05 2.34 -15.54
C ASP A 32 24.76 2.14 -17.05
N ASN A 33 24.53 3.20 -17.84
CA ASN A 33 24.49 3.21 -19.31
C ASN A 33 23.86 1.95 -19.97
N GLY A 34 22.72 1.48 -19.45
CA GLY A 34 21.99 0.34 -20.02
C GLY A 34 22.51 -1.05 -19.65
N LYS A 35 23.40 -1.18 -18.65
CA LYS A 35 23.80 -2.48 -18.10
C LYS A 35 22.60 -3.20 -17.49
N ASN A 36 22.56 -4.51 -17.71
CA ASN A 36 21.54 -5.42 -17.18
C ASN A 36 22.03 -6.22 -15.97
N GLU A 37 23.16 -5.81 -15.39
CA GLU A 37 23.82 -6.53 -14.30
C GLU A 37 24.29 -5.55 -13.23
N LEU A 38 24.16 -5.97 -11.97
CA LEU A 38 24.77 -5.32 -10.83
C LEU A 38 26.13 -5.99 -10.55
N VAL A 39 27.16 -5.17 -10.34
CA VAL A 39 28.49 -5.63 -9.91
C VAL A 39 28.85 -4.92 -8.61
N ILE A 40 29.17 -5.69 -7.57
CA ILE A 40 29.66 -5.16 -6.29
C ILE A 40 31.03 -5.78 -5.97
N ASP A 41 31.81 -5.11 -5.14
CA ASP A 41 33.07 -5.65 -4.65
C ASP A 41 32.83 -6.48 -3.38
N SER A 42 33.67 -7.49 -3.12
CA SER A 42 33.56 -8.32 -1.91
C SER A 42 33.65 -7.49 -0.61
N SER A 43 34.30 -6.33 -0.64
CA SER A 43 34.32 -5.37 0.46
C SER A 43 32.95 -4.76 0.79
N ASP A 44 32.00 -4.77 -0.15
CA ASP A 44 30.64 -4.28 0.11
C ASP A 44 29.86 -5.18 1.06
N LEU A 45 30.30 -6.44 1.22
CA LEU A 45 29.77 -7.38 2.21
C LEU A 45 30.15 -6.99 3.65
N THR A 46 31.23 -6.21 3.84
CA THR A 46 31.63 -5.74 5.16
C THR A 46 30.52 -4.86 5.77
N ASN A 47 30.08 -5.22 6.97
CA ASN A 47 28.97 -4.59 7.68
C ASN A 47 27.65 -4.57 6.90
N PHE A 48 27.47 -5.45 5.90
CA PHE A 48 26.23 -5.50 5.13
C PHE A 48 25.01 -5.72 6.03
N SER A 49 25.13 -6.58 7.04
CA SER A 49 24.07 -6.85 8.02
C SER A 49 23.59 -5.58 8.72
N GLU A 50 24.51 -4.69 9.11
CA GLU A 50 24.16 -3.39 9.71
C GLU A 50 23.46 -2.47 8.70
N LYS A 51 23.99 -2.38 7.47
CA LYS A 51 23.39 -1.61 6.37
C LYS A 51 21.97 -2.10 6.05
N TYR A 52 21.75 -3.42 6.07
CA TYR A 52 20.47 -4.07 5.81
C TYR A 52 19.39 -3.60 6.78
N PHE A 53 19.64 -3.67 8.09
CA PHE A 53 18.64 -3.20 9.08
C PHE A 53 18.52 -1.69 9.11
N LYS A 54 19.62 -0.96 8.95
CA LYS A 54 19.61 0.50 8.85
C LYS A 54 18.70 0.98 7.71
N TYR A 55 18.76 0.33 6.54
CA TYR A 55 17.86 0.64 5.43
C TYR A 55 16.38 0.58 5.84
N PHE A 56 15.95 -0.51 6.48
CA PHE A 56 14.55 -0.64 6.91
C PHE A 56 14.17 0.38 7.97
N VAL A 57 15.05 0.64 8.95
CA VAL A 57 14.80 1.66 9.98
C VAL A 57 14.68 3.05 9.34
N THR A 58 15.54 3.40 8.40
CA THR A 58 15.46 4.67 7.68
C THR A 58 14.18 4.81 6.85
N LYS A 59 13.79 3.76 6.13
CA LYS A 59 12.60 3.82 5.24
C LYS A 59 11.28 3.70 5.98
N TYR A 60 11.19 2.81 6.96
CA TYR A 60 9.93 2.43 7.62
C TYR A 60 9.89 2.75 9.12
N GLY A 61 10.99 3.20 9.73
CA GLY A 61 11.07 3.46 11.18
C GLY A 61 10.00 4.42 11.67
N ARG A 62 9.69 5.46 10.88
CA ARG A 62 8.62 6.43 11.18
C ARG A 62 7.21 5.84 11.25
N CYS A 63 6.99 4.67 10.66
CA CYS A 63 5.71 3.96 10.70
C CYS A 63 5.53 3.13 11.97
N THR A 64 6.61 2.96 12.75
CA THR A 64 6.61 2.06 13.91
C THR A 64 6.01 2.74 15.14
N LYS A 65 5.35 1.94 15.98
CA LYS A 65 4.86 2.38 17.29
C LYS A 65 5.96 2.94 18.20
N TYR A 66 7.22 2.55 17.93
CA TYR A 66 8.38 3.06 18.64
C TYR A 66 8.64 4.54 18.30
N HIS A 67 8.55 4.92 17.02
CA HIS A 67 8.66 6.32 16.62
C HIS A 67 7.54 7.17 17.20
N ASP A 68 6.30 6.64 17.27
CA ASP A 68 5.17 7.33 17.89
C ASP A 68 5.38 7.65 19.39
N ILE A 69 6.28 6.94 20.09
CA ILE A 69 6.61 7.22 21.49
C ILE A 69 7.63 8.36 21.56
N ILE A 70 8.69 8.29 20.73
CA ILE A 70 9.78 9.27 20.73
C ILE A 70 9.30 10.63 20.22
N SER A 71 8.41 10.64 19.23
CA SER A 71 7.87 11.88 18.65
C SER A 71 7.08 12.73 19.67
N PHE A 72 6.67 12.17 20.82
CA PHE A 72 6.02 12.93 21.89
C PHE A 72 6.97 13.81 22.69
N ARG A 73 8.30 13.71 22.49
CA ARG A 73 9.27 14.46 23.30
C ARG A 73 8.99 15.96 23.33
N GLY A 74 8.79 16.58 22.17
CA GLY A 74 8.49 18.00 22.08
C GLY A 74 7.25 18.40 22.88
N GLN A 75 6.19 17.59 22.82
CA GLN A 75 4.97 17.87 23.59
C GLN A 75 5.17 17.73 25.11
N ILE A 76 6.00 16.77 25.55
CA ILE A 76 6.36 16.63 26.97
C ILE A 76 7.14 17.86 27.44
N ASP A 77 8.12 18.30 26.65
CA ASP A 77 8.94 19.47 26.98
C ASP A 77 8.12 20.78 26.96
N ASP A 78 7.17 20.92 26.04
CA ASP A 78 6.22 22.04 26.00
C ASP A 78 5.33 22.11 27.24
N TRP A 79 4.80 20.97 27.69
CA TRP A 79 3.98 20.91 28.91
C TRP A 79 4.78 21.28 30.17
N ILE A 80 6.03 20.79 30.26
CA ILE A 80 6.92 21.10 31.39
C ILE A 80 7.33 22.57 31.38
N SER A 81 7.77 23.10 30.24
CA SER A 81 8.26 24.49 30.12
C SER A 81 7.15 25.54 30.24
N GLY A 82 5.93 25.20 29.84
CA GLY A 82 4.75 26.06 30.01
C GLY A 82 4.13 26.01 31.41
N ASN A 83 4.81 25.41 32.40
CA ASN A 83 4.32 25.25 33.78
C ASN A 83 2.89 24.69 33.87
N LEU A 84 2.50 23.85 32.90
CA LEU A 84 1.16 23.25 32.80
C LEU A 84 -0.02 24.23 32.70
N GLU A 85 0.22 25.53 32.47
CA GLU A 85 -0.83 26.56 32.44
C GLU A 85 -1.91 26.30 31.38
N LYS A 86 -1.54 25.65 30.27
CA LYS A 86 -2.43 25.33 29.14
C LYS A 86 -2.85 23.86 29.10
N PHE A 87 -2.50 23.06 30.10
CA PHE A 87 -2.81 21.64 30.10
C PHE A 87 -4.32 21.43 30.33
N ASP A 88 -5.00 20.90 29.31
CA ASP A 88 -6.45 20.73 29.31
C ASP A 88 -6.87 19.24 29.23
N GLU A 89 -8.19 18.99 29.15
CA GLU A 89 -8.74 17.64 29.02
C GLU A 89 -8.34 16.94 27.71
N LYS A 90 -8.03 17.69 26.64
CA LYS A 90 -7.52 17.12 25.38
C LYS A 90 -6.09 16.63 25.58
N ASP A 91 -5.27 17.39 26.28
CA ASP A 91 -3.89 17.02 26.61
C ASP A 91 -3.82 15.84 27.57
N LYS A 92 -4.72 15.79 28.55
CA LYS A 92 -4.92 14.61 29.39
C LYS A 92 -5.22 13.34 28.57
N LYS A 93 -6.11 13.43 27.58
CA LYS A 93 -6.41 12.30 26.67
C LYS A 93 -5.19 11.90 25.83
N LYS A 94 -4.40 12.86 25.35
CA LYS A 94 -3.16 12.58 24.61
C LYS A 94 -2.14 11.85 25.51
N LEU A 95 -1.98 12.30 26.75
CA LEU A 95 -1.11 11.69 27.74
C LEU A 95 -1.54 10.25 28.07
N GLU A 96 -2.84 10.01 28.27
CA GLU A 96 -3.36 8.66 28.48
C GLU A 96 -3.07 7.74 27.29
N ASN A 97 -3.28 8.24 26.08
CA ASN A 97 -2.97 7.52 24.86
C ASN A 97 -1.47 7.18 24.76
N LEU A 98 -0.58 8.13 25.11
CA LEU A 98 0.86 7.88 25.15
C LEU A 98 1.21 6.78 26.17
N LEU A 99 0.69 6.85 27.39
CA LEU A 99 0.93 5.81 28.42
C LEU A 99 0.47 4.42 27.96
N ASN A 100 -0.67 4.36 27.26
CA ASN A 100 -1.18 3.12 26.67
C ASN A 100 -0.29 2.61 25.53
N LYS A 101 0.27 3.49 24.69
CA LYS A 101 1.23 3.12 23.64
C LYS A 101 2.53 2.58 24.23
N ILE A 102 3.12 3.28 25.21
CA ILE A 102 4.34 2.83 25.90
C ILE A 102 4.10 1.45 26.52
N LYS A 103 2.97 1.26 27.21
CA LYS A 103 2.54 -0.06 27.70
C LYS A 103 2.57 -1.12 26.62
N GLN A 104 1.82 -0.90 25.54
CA GLN A 104 1.68 -1.89 24.47
C GLN A 104 3.04 -2.24 23.86
N PHE A 105 3.96 -1.29 23.80
CA PHE A 105 5.30 -1.52 23.28
C PHE A 105 6.19 -2.32 24.26
N VAL A 106 6.22 -1.91 25.53
CA VAL A 106 6.99 -2.60 26.59
C VAL A 106 6.48 -4.03 26.81
N ASP A 107 5.17 -4.26 26.72
CA ASP A 107 4.56 -5.60 26.83
C ASP A 107 4.80 -6.47 25.55
N SER A 108 5.45 -5.94 24.52
CA SER A 108 5.61 -6.64 23.24
C SER A 108 6.81 -7.60 23.23
N LYS A 109 6.67 -8.72 22.49
CA LYS A 109 7.77 -9.67 22.21
C LYS A 109 8.97 -9.03 21.52
N SER A 110 8.76 -7.92 20.80
CA SER A 110 9.85 -7.20 20.15
C SER A 110 10.72 -6.49 21.18
N TYR A 111 10.12 -5.83 22.18
CA TYR A 111 10.84 -5.20 23.29
C TYR A 111 11.59 -6.25 24.12
N GLU A 112 10.89 -7.30 24.55
CA GLU A 112 11.46 -8.38 25.37
C GLU A 112 12.74 -8.98 24.75
N LYS A 113 12.73 -9.23 23.44
CA LYS A 113 13.86 -9.86 22.74
C LYS A 113 15.13 -9.00 22.68
N VAL A 114 15.02 -7.68 22.72
CA VAL A 114 16.15 -6.78 22.44
C VAL A 114 16.48 -5.83 23.58
N LYS A 115 15.67 -5.75 24.64
CA LYS A 115 15.94 -4.87 25.79
C LYS A 115 17.30 -5.14 26.45
N GLU A 116 17.76 -6.39 26.42
CA GLU A 116 19.08 -6.78 26.94
C GLU A 116 20.26 -6.39 26.04
N LEU A 117 20.00 -6.02 24.77
CA LEU A 117 21.02 -5.52 23.85
C LEU A 117 21.28 -4.02 24.03
N ILE A 118 20.44 -3.34 24.80
CA ILE A 118 20.57 -1.90 25.09
C ILE A 118 21.53 -1.72 26.25
N ASN A 119 22.56 -0.90 26.07
CA ASN A 119 23.57 -0.64 27.09
C ASN A 119 23.09 0.44 28.08
N SER A 120 22.04 0.12 28.84
CA SER A 120 21.47 1.02 29.85
C SER A 120 20.98 0.25 31.07
N LYS A 121 21.19 0.85 32.25
CA LYS A 121 20.67 0.35 33.54
C LYS A 121 19.27 0.87 33.87
N PHE A 122 18.70 1.71 33.00
CA PHE A 122 17.39 2.30 33.24
C PHE A 122 16.28 1.24 33.12
N ASP A 123 15.50 1.09 34.19
CA ASP A 123 14.40 0.14 34.26
C ASP A 123 13.09 0.80 33.76
N VAL A 124 12.86 0.66 32.45
CA VAL A 124 11.65 1.18 31.78
C VAL A 124 10.36 0.58 32.35
N GLU A 125 10.37 -0.68 32.74
CA GLU A 125 9.18 -1.38 33.24
C GLU A 125 8.74 -0.79 34.60
N ASN A 126 9.71 -0.55 35.50
CA ASN A 126 9.45 0.10 36.77
C ASN A 126 9.08 1.58 36.60
N ALA A 127 9.78 2.32 35.73
CA ALA A 127 9.44 3.71 35.41
C ALA A 127 7.99 3.82 34.89
N LEU A 128 7.58 2.95 33.97
CA LEU A 128 6.21 2.90 33.46
C LEU A 128 5.18 2.57 34.55
N LYS A 129 5.53 1.66 35.48
CA LYS A 129 4.68 1.36 36.65
C LYS A 129 4.47 2.58 37.53
N LYS A 130 5.52 3.37 37.79
CA LYS A 130 5.43 4.65 38.52
C LYS A 130 4.55 5.65 37.77
N CYS A 131 4.76 5.86 36.47
CA CYS A 131 3.94 6.78 35.67
C CYS A 131 2.44 6.45 35.77
N ARG A 132 2.06 5.16 35.72
CA ARG A 132 0.65 4.77 35.87
C ARG A 132 0.10 4.98 37.28
N ASN A 133 0.92 4.83 38.31
CA ASN A 133 0.51 5.15 39.67
C ASN A 133 0.26 6.65 39.81
N TYR A 134 1.17 7.49 39.29
CA TYR A 134 0.96 8.94 39.23
C TYR A 134 -0.30 9.31 38.44
N TYR A 135 -0.55 8.68 37.28
CA TYR A 135 -1.76 8.92 36.49
C TYR A 135 -3.05 8.60 37.27
N ARG A 136 -3.06 7.52 38.06
CA ARG A 136 -4.21 7.17 38.92
C ARG A 136 -4.39 8.15 40.06
N GLU A 137 -3.30 8.59 40.69
CA GLU A 137 -3.35 9.56 41.78
C GLU A 137 -3.83 10.93 41.28
N TYR A 138 -3.26 11.42 40.19
CA TYR A 138 -3.71 12.64 39.49
C TYR A 138 -5.21 12.61 39.19
N ASN A 139 -5.70 11.51 38.60
CA ASN A 139 -7.13 11.36 38.30
C ASN A 139 -8.04 11.33 39.52
N LYS A 140 -7.56 10.87 40.68
CA LYS A 140 -8.33 10.93 41.93
C LYS A 140 -8.41 12.36 42.46
N LEU A 141 -7.29 13.08 42.44
CA LEU A 141 -7.23 14.47 42.90
C LEU A 141 -8.12 15.39 42.08
N CYS A 142 -8.11 15.24 40.75
CA CYS A 142 -8.97 16.03 39.86
C CYS A 142 -10.48 15.83 40.04
N LYS A 143 -10.94 14.85 40.82
CA LYS A 143 -12.37 14.60 41.10
C LYS A 143 -12.87 15.23 42.39
N VAL A 144 -11.99 15.79 43.22
CA VAL A 144 -12.35 16.41 44.50
C VAL A 144 -12.60 17.90 44.26
N GLU A 145 -13.75 18.42 44.71
CA GLU A 145 -14.14 19.84 44.51
C GLU A 145 -13.18 20.81 45.23
N ASP A 146 -12.59 20.41 46.36
CA ASP A 146 -11.55 21.13 47.13
C ASP A 146 -10.12 20.71 46.74
N ASN A 147 -9.81 20.67 45.45
CA ASN A 147 -8.49 20.21 45.01
C ASN A 147 -7.39 21.22 45.39
N ASP A 148 -6.35 20.78 46.12
CA ASP A 148 -5.12 21.54 46.27
C ASP A 148 -4.37 21.48 44.93
N ASN A 149 -4.65 22.45 44.05
CA ASN A 149 -4.11 22.54 42.68
C ASN A 149 -2.58 22.39 42.63
N LYS A 150 -1.85 22.70 43.70
CA LYS A 150 -0.40 22.49 43.77
C LYS A 150 0.00 21.02 43.79
N LYS A 151 -0.76 20.16 44.50
CA LYS A 151 -0.43 18.74 44.65
C LYS A 151 -0.69 17.96 43.36
N SER A 152 -1.82 18.21 42.69
CA SER A 152 -2.14 17.58 41.40
C SER A 152 -1.14 17.99 40.31
N THR A 153 -0.75 19.27 40.27
CA THR A 153 0.28 19.81 39.37
C THR A 153 1.63 19.13 39.62
N SER A 154 2.07 19.02 40.87
CA SER A 154 3.34 18.37 41.22
C SER A 154 3.39 16.90 40.79
N ILE A 155 2.30 16.14 40.97
CA ILE A 155 2.23 14.74 40.52
C ILE A 155 2.30 14.64 38.99
N LEU A 156 1.63 15.56 38.30
CA LEU A 156 1.68 15.63 36.84
C LEU A 156 3.10 15.93 36.34
N GLU A 157 3.80 16.89 36.94
CA GLU A 157 5.22 17.19 36.63
C GLU A 157 6.13 15.98 36.87
N MET A 158 5.98 15.30 38.01
CA MET A 158 6.76 14.09 38.32
C MET A 158 6.53 12.98 37.28
N MET A 159 5.27 12.80 36.85
CA MET A 159 4.91 11.84 35.82
C MET A 159 5.50 12.22 34.46
N LEU A 160 5.39 13.48 34.05
CA LEU A 160 5.93 13.96 32.77
C LEU A 160 7.45 13.82 32.73
N LYS A 161 8.15 14.12 33.83
CA LYS A 161 9.59 13.91 33.96
C LYS A 161 9.97 12.43 33.83
N GLU A 162 9.22 11.53 34.46
CA GLU A 162 9.49 10.08 34.36
C GLU A 162 9.17 9.54 32.96
N ILE A 163 8.14 10.07 32.28
CA ILE A 163 7.89 9.80 30.86
C ILE A 163 9.05 10.33 29.99
N GLY A 164 9.57 11.52 30.28
CA GLY A 164 10.76 12.08 29.65
C GLY A 164 11.96 11.14 29.74
N ASN A 165 12.24 10.60 30.93
CA ASN A 165 13.30 9.60 31.13
C ASN A 165 13.09 8.31 30.31
N ILE A 166 11.83 7.85 30.18
CA ILE A 166 11.49 6.70 29.31
C ILE A 166 11.77 7.03 27.84
N ILE A 167 11.40 8.23 27.38
CA ILE A 167 11.68 8.69 26.03
C ILE A 167 13.20 8.79 25.81
N ASP A 168 13.96 9.32 26.77
CA ASP A 168 15.43 9.41 26.69
C ASP A 168 16.09 8.03 26.56
N TYR A 169 15.57 7.01 27.25
CA TYR A 169 16.01 5.63 27.05
C TYR A 169 15.76 5.16 25.62
N PHE A 170 14.58 5.46 25.07
CA PHE A 170 14.24 5.07 23.71
C PHE A 170 14.96 5.90 22.66
N ASP A 171 15.41 7.13 22.94
CA ASP A 171 16.07 8.01 21.98
C ASP A 171 17.59 7.79 21.85
N ARG A 172 18.13 6.77 22.51
CA ARG A 172 19.55 6.39 22.42
C ARG A 172 19.89 5.74 21.08
N ASP A 173 21.16 5.85 20.67
CA ASP A 173 21.65 5.23 19.43
C ASP A 173 21.44 3.70 19.37
N ASP A 174 21.69 2.99 20.48
CA ASP A 174 21.47 1.55 20.59
C ASP A 174 19.98 1.19 20.53
N SER A 175 19.12 1.99 21.18
CA SER A 175 17.67 1.86 21.09
C SER A 175 17.16 2.05 19.66
N HIS A 176 17.62 3.10 18.96
CA HIS A 176 17.28 3.38 17.56
C HIS A 176 17.75 2.28 16.60
N LYS A 177 18.88 1.64 16.93
CA LYS A 177 19.40 0.50 16.19
C LYS A 177 18.52 -0.74 16.33
N TYR A 178 18.12 -1.12 17.54
CA TYR A 178 17.52 -2.44 17.78
C TYR A 178 16.00 -2.46 17.78
N PHE A 179 15.32 -1.51 18.45
CA PHE A 179 13.87 -1.56 18.63
C PHE A 179 13.07 -1.45 17.32
N PRO A 180 13.24 -0.41 16.49
CA PRO A 180 12.48 -0.29 15.25
C PRO A 180 12.85 -1.41 14.28
N ALA A 181 14.13 -1.79 14.19
CA ALA A 181 14.59 -2.90 13.36
C ALA A 181 13.88 -4.21 13.74
N LYS A 182 13.71 -4.50 15.04
CA LYS A 182 13.02 -5.71 15.49
C LYS A 182 11.54 -5.71 15.15
N ILE A 183 10.86 -4.56 15.22
CA ILE A 183 9.47 -4.43 14.76
C ILE A 183 9.40 -4.74 13.25
N LEU A 184 10.31 -4.17 12.48
CA LEU A 184 10.34 -4.29 11.02
C LEU A 184 10.73 -5.69 10.54
N CYS A 185 11.48 -6.46 11.34
CA CYS A 185 11.69 -7.89 11.10
C CYS A 185 10.37 -8.64 10.89
N TYR A 186 9.37 -8.37 11.74
CA TYR A 186 8.07 -9.04 11.69
C TYR A 186 7.04 -8.35 10.81
N LYS A 187 7.21 -7.05 10.55
CA LYS A 187 6.23 -6.23 9.81
C LYS A 187 6.55 -6.00 8.34
N ILE A 188 7.82 -6.06 7.93
CA ILE A 188 8.24 -5.82 6.55
C ILE A 188 9.10 -6.97 6.04
N ILE A 189 10.17 -7.31 6.76
CA ILE A 189 11.16 -8.29 6.29
C ILE A 189 10.53 -9.68 6.13
N SER A 190 9.70 -10.08 7.10
CA SER A 190 8.94 -11.33 7.10
C SER A 190 7.99 -11.49 5.91
N MET A 191 7.70 -10.43 5.14
CA MET A 191 6.85 -10.48 3.95
C MET A 191 7.58 -11.03 2.73
N GLY A 192 8.90 -10.84 2.63
CA GLY A 192 9.69 -11.42 1.55
C GLY A 192 10.08 -12.87 1.83
N TRP A 193 10.52 -13.18 3.06
CA TRP A 193 10.97 -14.51 3.45
C TRP A 193 10.81 -14.78 4.95
N ASN A 194 10.82 -16.05 5.35
CA ASN A 194 10.57 -16.50 6.72
C ASN A 194 11.27 -17.83 7.04
N ASN A 195 11.18 -18.28 8.31
CA ASN A 195 11.66 -19.57 8.82
C ASN A 195 13.19 -19.81 8.81
N VAL A 196 14.00 -18.81 8.46
CA VAL A 196 15.48 -18.88 8.47
C VAL A 196 16.09 -17.70 9.21
N ALA A 197 17.37 -17.78 9.55
CA ALA A 197 18.10 -16.77 10.32
C ALA A 197 17.29 -16.30 11.55
N PHE A 198 17.21 -14.99 11.78
CA PHE A 198 16.47 -14.38 12.90
C PHE A 198 14.95 -14.52 12.84
N LEU A 199 14.39 -15.03 11.72
CA LEU A 199 12.98 -15.39 11.59
C LEU A 199 12.73 -16.88 11.86
N ASN A 200 13.78 -17.66 12.12
CA ASN A 200 13.63 -19.02 12.61
C ASN A 200 13.12 -18.98 14.06
N LYS A 201 11.99 -19.64 14.31
CA LYS A 201 11.38 -19.75 15.65
C LYS A 201 12.31 -20.44 16.66
N ASN A 202 13.23 -21.27 16.19
CA ASN A 202 14.17 -22.02 17.00
C ASN A 202 15.51 -21.29 17.22
N SER A 203 15.66 -20.06 16.74
CA SER A 203 16.89 -19.29 17.00
C SER A 203 17.03 -18.99 18.50
N LYS A 204 18.26 -19.19 19.01
CA LYS A 204 18.67 -18.85 20.38
C LYS A 204 19.52 -17.59 20.45
N GLU A 205 20.04 -17.11 19.32
CA GLU A 205 20.83 -15.89 19.26
C GLU A 205 19.89 -14.69 19.47
N LYS A 206 20.28 -13.78 20.36
CA LYS A 206 19.46 -12.58 20.66
C LYS A 206 19.73 -11.48 19.65
N ASP A 207 20.97 -11.39 19.18
CA ASP A 207 21.37 -10.40 18.17
C ASP A 207 21.01 -10.87 16.76
N PHE A 208 19.87 -10.37 16.27
CA PHE A 208 19.37 -10.68 14.94
C PHE A 208 20.24 -10.12 13.80
N ILE A 209 21.11 -9.15 14.08
CA ILE A 209 22.06 -8.60 13.09
C ILE A 209 23.16 -9.62 12.85
N LYS A 210 23.70 -10.18 13.93
CA LYS A 210 24.66 -11.28 13.86
C LYS A 210 24.07 -12.53 13.18
N GLU A 211 22.83 -12.89 13.49
CA GLU A 211 22.16 -14.01 12.82
C GLU A 211 22.05 -13.85 11.30
N TYR A 212 21.73 -12.64 10.83
CA TYR A 212 21.69 -12.36 9.40
C TYR A 212 23.09 -12.53 8.78
N ASN A 213 24.12 -12.00 9.45
CA ASN A 213 25.51 -12.12 9.02
C ASN A 213 25.93 -13.59 8.88
N ASP A 214 25.66 -14.40 9.91
CA ASP A 214 26.05 -15.81 9.96
C ASP A 214 25.33 -16.68 8.94
N TYR A 215 24.09 -16.33 8.56
CA TYR A 215 23.27 -17.12 7.65
C TYR A 215 23.44 -16.72 6.19
N PHE A 216 23.58 -15.41 5.90
CA PHE A 216 23.58 -14.89 4.53
C PHE A 216 24.94 -14.37 4.06
N ILE A 217 25.78 -13.84 4.95
CA ILE A 217 27.05 -13.17 4.55
C ILE A 217 28.25 -14.11 4.67
N ASN A 218 28.47 -14.74 5.84
CA ASN A 218 29.61 -15.63 6.04
C ASN A 218 29.67 -16.77 4.98
N PRO A 219 28.55 -17.40 4.60
CA PRO A 219 28.57 -18.43 3.55
C PRO A 219 29.01 -17.92 2.17
N VAL A 220 28.80 -16.63 1.87
CA VAL A 220 29.29 -16.01 0.62
C VAL A 220 30.82 -15.87 0.68
N VAL A 221 31.35 -15.40 1.81
CA VAL A 221 32.80 -15.27 2.02
C VAL A 221 33.48 -16.64 1.97
N GLU A 222 32.91 -17.65 2.63
CA GLU A 222 33.41 -19.03 2.61
C GLU A 222 33.41 -19.65 1.21
N TYR A 223 32.38 -19.34 0.41
CA TYR A 223 32.26 -19.80 -0.97
C TYR A 223 33.39 -19.24 -1.85
N PHE A 224 33.68 -17.94 -1.77
CA PHE A 224 34.76 -17.34 -2.54
C PHE A 224 36.16 -17.81 -2.12
N ASN A 225 36.34 -18.18 -0.85
CA ASN A 225 37.60 -18.73 -0.33
C ASN A 225 37.81 -20.23 -0.64
N SER A 226 36.89 -20.88 -1.37
CA SER A 226 36.89 -22.32 -1.61
C SER A 226 36.99 -22.66 -3.10
N ASN A 227 37.66 -23.76 -3.44
CA ASN A 227 37.64 -24.30 -4.80
C ASN A 227 36.36 -25.14 -5.03
N HIS A 228 35.61 -24.79 -6.08
CA HIS A 228 34.35 -25.39 -6.48
C HIS A 228 34.39 -26.12 -7.83
N ASP A 229 35.56 -26.24 -8.47
CA ASP A 229 35.71 -26.85 -9.80
C ASP A 229 35.27 -28.31 -9.83
N LYS A 230 35.40 -29.04 -8.72
CA LYS A 230 35.02 -30.46 -8.63
C LYS A 230 33.60 -30.69 -8.10
N ASP A 231 32.87 -29.63 -7.78
CA ASP A 231 31.54 -29.74 -7.21
C ASP A 231 30.52 -30.17 -8.28
N LYS A 232 29.65 -31.11 -7.90
CA LYS A 232 28.73 -31.79 -8.82
C LYS A 232 27.40 -31.08 -9.02
N TYR A 233 26.96 -30.28 -8.04
CA TYR A 233 25.65 -29.64 -8.08
C TYR A 233 25.77 -28.25 -8.68
N LEU A 234 24.71 -27.78 -9.33
CA LEU A 234 24.63 -26.45 -9.92
C LEU A 234 23.56 -25.64 -9.22
N CYS A 235 23.82 -24.35 -9.06
CA CYS A 235 22.81 -23.39 -8.65
C CYS A 235 21.77 -23.22 -9.76
N SER A 236 20.51 -23.48 -9.44
CA SER A 236 19.37 -23.30 -10.36
C SER A 236 19.18 -21.84 -10.82
N THR A 237 19.61 -20.86 -10.02
CA THR A 237 19.49 -19.42 -10.35
C THR A 237 20.59 -18.94 -11.30
N CYS A 238 21.84 -19.32 -11.05
CA CYS A 238 23.01 -18.71 -11.72
C CYS A 238 24.01 -19.69 -12.33
N GLY A 239 23.75 -21.00 -12.25
CA GLY A 239 24.60 -22.04 -12.83
C GLY A 239 25.95 -22.28 -12.12
N ARG A 240 26.27 -21.55 -11.05
CA ARG A 240 27.52 -21.76 -10.28
C ARG A 240 27.56 -23.15 -9.64
N ARG A 241 28.74 -23.78 -9.62
CA ARG A 241 28.97 -25.08 -8.97
C ARG A 241 28.92 -24.96 -7.45
N ILE A 242 28.29 -25.91 -6.77
CA ILE A 242 28.09 -25.89 -5.30
C ILE A 242 28.23 -27.27 -4.67
N LYS A 243 28.69 -27.31 -3.42
CA LYS A 243 28.63 -28.50 -2.56
C LYS A 243 27.21 -28.68 -2.05
N LYS A 244 26.74 -29.92 -1.99
CA LYS A 244 25.51 -30.26 -1.27
C LYS A 244 25.81 -30.29 0.22
N GLY A 245 25.06 -29.52 1.00
CA GLY A 245 25.24 -29.48 2.44
C GLY A 245 24.65 -28.22 3.06
N LYS A 246 24.52 -28.24 4.39
CA LYS A 246 24.08 -27.09 5.17
C LYS A 246 25.05 -25.93 4.96
N ARG A 247 24.51 -24.73 4.71
CA ARG A 247 25.27 -23.51 4.39
C ARG A 247 26.10 -23.54 3.08
N CYS A 248 26.02 -24.62 2.29
CA CYS A 248 26.64 -24.69 0.96
C CYS A 248 25.61 -24.71 -0.17
N SER A 249 24.40 -25.20 0.12
CA SER A 249 23.27 -25.26 -0.80
C SER A 249 21.97 -24.94 -0.06
N TYR A 250 21.11 -24.12 -0.66
CA TYR A 250 19.86 -23.65 -0.07
C TYR A 250 18.66 -23.99 -0.96
N SER A 251 17.47 -24.08 -0.37
CA SER A 251 16.19 -24.23 -1.09
C SER A 251 15.48 -22.89 -1.20
N TYR A 252 14.55 -22.75 -2.14
CA TYR A 252 13.67 -21.58 -2.24
C TYR A 252 12.64 -21.46 -1.11
N SER A 253 12.47 -22.51 -0.29
CA SER A 253 11.36 -22.63 0.68
C SER A 253 11.36 -21.60 1.80
N PHE A 254 12.45 -20.85 1.99
CA PHE A 254 12.47 -19.74 2.94
C PHE A 254 11.80 -18.48 2.37
N ILE A 255 11.74 -18.33 1.05
CA ILE A 255 11.06 -17.22 0.38
C ILE A 255 9.57 -17.50 0.43
N ASN A 256 8.78 -16.52 0.86
CA ASN A 256 7.34 -16.70 1.00
C ASN A 256 6.70 -17.03 -0.36
N GLY A 257 5.70 -17.92 -0.38
CA GLY A 257 4.99 -18.27 -1.61
C GLY A 257 5.85 -18.91 -2.71
N MET A 258 7.10 -19.28 -2.41
CA MET A 258 8.07 -19.82 -3.35
C MET A 258 8.65 -21.16 -2.87
N GLY A 259 9.04 -21.99 -3.83
CA GLY A 259 9.56 -23.33 -3.55
C GLY A 259 8.56 -24.26 -2.88
N TYR A 260 9.07 -25.32 -2.25
CA TYR A 260 8.28 -26.30 -1.51
C TYR A 260 9.09 -26.86 -0.34
N ASP A 261 8.41 -27.49 0.62
CA ASP A 261 9.06 -28.19 1.73
C ASP A 261 9.84 -29.40 1.20
N VAL A 262 11.14 -29.23 1.02
CA VAL A 262 12.04 -30.24 0.45
C VAL A 262 12.19 -31.48 1.33
N GLU A 263 11.87 -31.38 2.63
CA GLU A 263 11.95 -32.51 3.57
C GLU A 263 10.67 -33.35 3.53
N LYS A 264 9.50 -32.70 3.49
CA LYS A 264 8.19 -33.35 3.62
C LYS A 264 7.44 -33.54 2.31
N LYS A 265 7.70 -32.74 1.27
CA LYS A 265 6.96 -32.72 -0.01
C LYS A 265 7.85 -33.09 -1.19
N LYS A 266 8.54 -34.22 -1.08
CA LYS A 266 9.48 -34.69 -2.11
C LYS A 266 8.83 -34.91 -3.49
N SER A 267 7.53 -35.21 -3.54
CA SER A 267 6.75 -35.42 -4.77
C SER A 267 6.74 -34.23 -5.72
N ASN A 268 7.08 -33.02 -5.25
CA ASN A 268 7.19 -31.83 -6.09
C ASN A 268 8.49 -31.81 -6.91
N SER A 269 9.43 -32.70 -6.64
CA SER A 269 10.70 -32.83 -7.36
C SER A 269 10.64 -34.02 -8.32
N TRP A 270 11.30 -33.89 -9.48
CA TRP A 270 11.47 -35.02 -10.40
C TRP A 270 12.16 -36.19 -9.70
N ASN A 271 11.60 -37.39 -9.83
CA ASN A 271 12.07 -38.60 -9.15
C ASN A 271 12.30 -38.45 -7.64
N TYR A 272 11.56 -37.56 -6.97
CA TYR A 272 11.69 -37.29 -5.53
C TYR A 272 13.07 -36.76 -5.10
N VAL A 273 13.88 -36.26 -6.05
CA VAL A 273 15.20 -35.67 -5.82
C VAL A 273 15.14 -34.18 -6.08
N ASN A 274 15.41 -33.38 -5.05
CA ASN A 274 15.48 -31.92 -5.22
C ASN A 274 16.74 -31.53 -6.00
N ASP A 275 16.53 -30.92 -7.16
CA ASP A 275 17.52 -30.30 -8.04
C ASP A 275 17.45 -28.77 -8.04
N LEU A 276 16.45 -28.18 -7.38
CA LEU A 276 16.30 -26.73 -7.20
C LEU A 276 17.12 -26.23 -6.01
N LEU A 277 18.44 -26.21 -6.19
CA LEU A 277 19.39 -25.70 -5.22
C LEU A 277 19.86 -24.28 -5.56
N ILE A 278 20.14 -23.49 -4.53
CA ILE A 278 20.62 -22.11 -4.63
C ILE A 278 22.00 -22.02 -3.96
N CYS A 279 22.95 -21.35 -4.61
CA CYS A 279 24.28 -21.07 -4.04
C CYS A 279 24.23 -19.99 -2.95
N PRO A 280 25.28 -19.86 -2.09
CA PRO A 280 25.35 -18.81 -1.08
C PRO A 280 25.14 -17.39 -1.61
N ILE A 281 25.69 -17.08 -2.80
CA ILE A 281 25.57 -15.75 -3.44
C ILE A 281 24.11 -15.43 -3.80
N CYS A 282 23.37 -16.40 -4.36
CA CYS A 282 21.96 -16.20 -4.71
C CYS A 282 21.06 -16.22 -3.47
N ASN A 283 21.41 -17.01 -2.44
CA ASN A 283 20.72 -16.98 -1.14
C ASN A 283 20.84 -15.59 -0.48
N PHE A 284 22.04 -15.00 -0.53
CA PHE A 284 22.27 -13.60 -0.15
C PHE A 284 21.42 -12.62 -0.97
N MET A 285 21.42 -12.72 -2.30
CA MET A 285 20.61 -11.86 -3.16
C MET A 285 19.11 -11.93 -2.82
N TYR A 286 18.57 -13.14 -2.62
CA TYR A 286 17.16 -13.31 -2.28
C TYR A 286 16.83 -12.83 -0.85
N SER A 287 17.82 -12.78 0.06
CA SER A 287 17.62 -12.17 1.37
C SER A 287 17.30 -10.66 1.29
N ALA A 288 17.69 -10.00 0.19
CA ALA A 288 17.43 -8.58 -0.07
C ALA A 288 16.07 -8.31 -0.76
N ILE A 289 15.30 -9.35 -1.14
CA ILE A 289 13.94 -9.19 -1.69
C ILE A 289 13.08 -8.21 -0.87
N PRO A 290 13.05 -8.26 0.47
CA PRO A 290 12.19 -7.36 1.22
C PRO A 290 12.56 -5.88 1.08
N ALA A 291 13.81 -5.57 0.72
CA ALA A 291 14.26 -4.21 0.47
C ALA A 291 13.94 -3.75 -0.96
N GLY A 292 13.90 -4.67 -1.94
CA GLY A 292 13.57 -4.34 -3.33
C GLY A 292 12.09 -4.32 -3.65
N PHE A 293 11.29 -5.13 -2.95
CA PHE A 293 9.83 -5.11 -3.06
C PHE A 293 9.24 -3.90 -2.31
N ASN A 294 8.15 -3.30 -2.82
CA ASN A 294 7.56 -2.11 -2.20
C ASN A 294 6.33 -2.51 -1.37
N TYR A 295 6.50 -2.58 -0.05
CA TYR A 295 5.42 -2.94 0.87
C TYR A 295 4.77 -1.72 1.51
N ASN A 296 3.45 -1.80 1.70
CA ASN A 296 2.69 -0.93 2.58
C ASN A 296 2.69 -1.51 4.00
N TYR A 297 3.22 -0.74 4.94
CA TYR A 297 3.41 -1.16 6.33
C TYR A 297 2.09 -1.52 7.05
N PHE A 298 0.98 -0.87 6.70
CA PHE A 298 -0.26 -0.94 7.48
C PHE A 298 -1.22 -2.05 7.05
N ASP A 299 -1.35 -2.30 5.75
CA ASP A 299 -2.30 -3.30 5.21
C ASP A 299 -1.63 -4.62 4.80
N GLY A 300 -0.30 -4.71 4.88
CA GLY A 300 0.47 -5.90 4.56
C GLY A 300 0.38 -6.30 3.09
N LYS A 301 0.08 -5.35 2.22
CA LYS A 301 0.13 -5.52 0.77
C LYS A 301 1.42 -4.92 0.21
N GLY A 302 1.74 -5.24 -1.03
CA GLY A 302 2.82 -4.57 -1.73
C GLY A 302 2.73 -4.73 -3.23
N ILE A 303 3.60 -4.03 -3.95
CA ILE A 303 3.72 -4.13 -5.39
C ILE A 303 5.17 -3.99 -5.85
N PHE A 304 5.52 -4.67 -6.95
CA PHE A 304 6.80 -4.53 -7.62
C PHE A 304 6.60 -4.46 -9.14
N ILE A 305 7.21 -3.46 -9.79
CA ILE A 305 7.25 -3.37 -11.25
C ILE A 305 8.51 -4.09 -11.72
N ASN A 306 8.33 -5.22 -12.42
CA ASN A 306 9.42 -5.99 -12.99
C ASN A 306 9.84 -5.44 -14.36
N TYR A 307 10.42 -4.24 -14.36
CA TYR A 307 10.88 -3.58 -15.58
C TYR A 307 12.19 -4.21 -16.09
N THR A 308 12.17 -4.78 -17.29
CA THR A 308 13.27 -5.60 -17.80
C THR A 308 14.24 -4.87 -18.72
N ARG A 309 13.96 -3.64 -19.16
CA ARG A 309 14.76 -2.97 -20.21
C ARG A 309 16.15 -2.53 -19.74
N ASN A 310 16.25 -1.85 -18.60
CA ASN A 310 17.52 -1.44 -18.00
C ASN A 310 17.41 -1.41 -16.47
N LEU A 311 18.54 -1.51 -15.77
CA LEU A 311 18.58 -1.59 -14.31
C LEU A 311 18.20 -0.27 -13.63
N ASN A 312 18.65 0.87 -14.16
CA ASN A 312 18.37 2.19 -13.60
C ASN A 312 16.85 2.47 -13.53
N GLU A 313 16.12 2.31 -14.63
CA GLU A 313 14.67 2.50 -14.64
C GLU A 313 13.93 1.49 -13.75
N LEU A 314 14.43 0.25 -13.63
CA LEU A 314 13.87 -0.72 -12.69
C LEU A 314 13.94 -0.19 -11.25
N VAL A 315 15.09 0.34 -10.84
CA VAL A 315 15.29 0.94 -9.51
C VAL A 315 14.43 2.19 -9.36
N LYS A 316 14.56 3.18 -10.26
CA LYS A 316 13.84 4.46 -10.17
C LYS A 316 12.32 4.31 -10.13
N ARG A 317 11.74 3.42 -10.93
CA ARG A 317 10.28 3.18 -10.93
C ARG A 317 9.81 2.59 -9.60
N ASN A 318 10.55 1.62 -9.06
CA ASN A 318 10.21 1.04 -7.77
C ASN A 318 10.46 2.02 -6.61
N ASP A 319 11.47 2.90 -6.71
CA ASP A 319 11.74 3.95 -5.72
C ASP A 319 10.64 5.01 -5.72
N ALA A 320 10.14 5.40 -6.89
CA ALA A 320 9.00 6.32 -6.99
C ALA A 320 7.75 5.72 -6.32
N ILE A 321 7.48 4.43 -6.54
CA ILE A 321 6.39 3.70 -5.87
C ILE A 321 6.57 3.71 -4.35
N LEU A 322 7.74 3.27 -3.88
CA LEU A 322 8.03 3.18 -2.46
C LEU A 322 7.91 4.55 -1.77
N THR A 323 8.47 5.58 -2.39
CA THR A 323 8.40 6.95 -1.91
C THR A 323 6.97 7.42 -1.81
N LYS A 324 6.12 7.15 -2.82
CA LYS A 324 4.71 7.54 -2.79
C LYS A 324 3.88 6.77 -1.75
N MET A 325 4.19 5.49 -1.53
CA MET A 325 3.53 4.70 -0.48
C MET A 325 3.88 5.20 0.92
N ILE A 326 5.14 5.60 1.10
CA ILE A 326 5.65 6.01 2.41
C ILE A 326 5.40 7.50 2.64
N SER A 327 5.37 8.39 1.62
CA SER A 327 5.43 9.86 1.77
C SER A 327 4.47 10.45 2.82
N ASP A 328 3.30 9.84 3.01
CA ASP A 328 2.24 10.29 3.92
C ASP A 328 2.05 9.39 5.16
N SER A 329 3.03 8.54 5.49
CA SER A 329 2.95 7.55 6.57
C SER A 329 3.24 8.15 7.95
N GLY A 330 2.19 8.49 8.70
CA GLY A 330 2.22 8.77 10.14
C GLY A 330 0.92 8.29 10.79
N GLU A 331 0.87 8.10 12.11
CA GLU A 331 -0.33 7.53 12.76
C GLU A 331 -1.59 8.41 12.59
N ALA A 332 -1.41 9.73 12.40
CA ALA A 332 -2.48 10.66 12.04
C ALA A 332 -3.05 10.43 10.62
N ASN A 333 -2.28 9.79 9.73
CA ASN A 333 -2.63 9.46 8.35
C ASN A 333 -2.49 7.95 8.12
N ARG A 334 -3.36 7.15 8.78
CA ARG A 334 -3.50 5.70 8.51
C ARG A 334 -3.91 5.36 7.05
N ASN A 335 -4.15 6.38 6.23
CA ASN A 335 -4.37 6.24 4.79
C ASN A 335 -3.02 6.18 4.05
N ALA A 336 -2.09 5.29 4.47
CA ALA A 336 -0.96 4.97 3.62
C ALA A 336 -1.48 4.58 2.23
N LYS A 337 -0.94 5.24 1.21
CA LYS A 337 -1.44 5.10 -0.16
C LYS A 337 -1.40 3.62 -0.52
N SER A 338 -2.51 3.15 -1.08
CA SER A 338 -2.60 1.77 -1.54
C SER A 338 -1.47 1.47 -2.52
N PRO A 339 -0.93 0.24 -2.56
CA PRO A 339 0.01 -0.15 -3.59
C PRO A 339 -0.47 0.14 -5.02
N TYR A 340 -1.78 0.04 -5.27
CA TYR A 340 -2.37 0.39 -6.58
C TYR A 340 -2.33 1.89 -6.86
N ALA A 341 -2.58 2.74 -5.86
CA ALA A 341 -2.46 4.19 -6.02
C ALA A 341 -1.02 4.61 -6.36
N ALA A 342 -0.03 4.02 -5.67
CA ALA A 342 1.38 4.27 -5.95
C ALA A 342 1.79 3.74 -7.34
N PHE A 343 1.26 2.57 -7.75
CA PHE A 343 1.47 2.02 -9.08
C PHE A 343 0.94 2.92 -10.19
N VAL A 344 -0.28 3.44 -10.07
CA VAL A 344 -0.85 4.32 -11.11
C VAL A 344 -0.05 5.60 -11.27
N ASN A 345 0.48 6.16 -10.17
CA ASN A 345 1.37 7.31 -10.24
C ASN A 345 2.69 7.02 -11.00
N SER A 346 3.12 5.75 -11.11
CA SER A 346 4.34 5.40 -11.85
C SER A 346 4.22 5.57 -13.37
N PHE A 347 3.00 5.73 -13.91
CA PHE A 347 2.80 6.04 -15.33
C PHE A 347 3.19 7.49 -15.68
N ASN A 348 3.23 8.41 -14.69
CA ASN A 348 3.76 9.78 -14.84
C ASN A 348 5.29 9.82 -14.87
N PHE A 349 5.96 8.69 -14.68
CA PHE A 349 7.42 8.63 -14.73
C PHE A 349 7.88 9.03 -16.14
N LYS A 350 8.57 10.17 -16.25
CA LYS A 350 9.16 10.67 -17.48
C LYS A 350 10.33 9.77 -17.88
N SER A 351 10.04 8.65 -18.56
CA SER A 351 11.04 7.82 -19.22
C SER A 351 11.54 8.46 -20.51
N ILE A 352 12.67 7.98 -21.01
CA ILE A 352 13.24 8.36 -22.32
C ILE A 352 12.21 8.15 -23.45
N GLU A 353 11.34 7.16 -23.31
CA GLU A 353 10.16 6.97 -24.15
C GLU A 353 8.92 7.50 -23.42
N SER A 354 8.58 8.78 -23.63
CA SER A 354 7.33 9.38 -23.14
C SER A 354 6.15 8.89 -24.00
N SER A 355 5.79 7.62 -23.86
CA SER A 355 4.60 7.05 -24.52
C SER A 355 3.55 6.63 -23.48
N LYS A 356 2.27 6.73 -23.86
CA LYS A 356 1.15 6.20 -23.08
C LYS A 356 1.21 4.67 -22.86
N TYR A 357 2.15 3.99 -23.51
CA TYR A 357 2.38 2.55 -23.42
C TYR A 357 3.66 2.19 -22.64
N ASN A 358 4.23 3.12 -21.85
CA ASN A 358 5.51 2.95 -21.16
C ASN A 358 5.58 1.75 -20.20
N LEU A 359 4.45 1.27 -19.69
CA LEU A 359 4.33 0.08 -18.85
C LEU A 359 3.56 -1.05 -19.51
N ALA A 360 3.20 -0.93 -20.79
CA ALA A 360 2.58 -2.02 -21.54
C ALA A 360 3.54 -3.22 -21.62
N ASN A 361 2.99 -4.43 -21.43
CA ASN A 361 3.72 -5.70 -21.40
C ASN A 361 4.76 -5.81 -20.26
N ILE A 362 4.73 -4.91 -19.28
CA ILE A 362 5.54 -5.03 -18.07
C ILE A 362 4.80 -5.90 -17.05
N GLN A 363 5.51 -6.84 -16.45
CA GLN A 363 4.97 -7.66 -15.37
C GLN A 363 4.96 -6.87 -14.06
N VAL A 364 3.81 -6.87 -13.40
CA VAL A 364 3.59 -6.27 -12.10
C VAL A 364 3.23 -7.38 -11.12
N ILE A 365 3.92 -7.39 -9.98
CA ILE A 365 3.77 -8.41 -8.96
C ILE A 365 3.11 -7.77 -7.77
N ASN A 366 1.91 -8.21 -7.43
CA ASN A 366 1.20 -7.79 -6.22
C ASN A 366 1.44 -8.81 -5.10
N PHE A 367 1.60 -8.33 -3.88
CA PHE A 367 1.69 -9.15 -2.69
C PHE A 367 0.52 -8.86 -1.75
N ASP A 368 -0.05 -9.90 -1.16
CA ASP A 368 -1.09 -9.80 -0.15
C ASP A 368 -0.83 -10.80 1.00
N ASN A 369 -0.46 -10.27 2.16
CA ASN A 369 -0.19 -11.07 3.35
C ASN A 369 -1.48 -11.65 3.97
N SER A 370 -2.63 -11.01 3.78
CA SER A 370 -3.91 -11.45 4.39
C SER A 370 -4.42 -12.79 3.83
N LYS A 371 -3.98 -13.17 2.62
CA LYS A 371 -4.40 -14.38 1.91
C LYS A 371 -3.36 -15.50 1.94
N GLY A 372 -2.55 -15.56 3.00
CA GLY A 372 -1.50 -16.57 3.17
C GLY A 372 -0.25 -16.29 2.33
N CYS A 373 0.20 -15.03 2.30
CA CYS A 373 1.40 -14.58 1.57
C CYS A 373 1.39 -14.97 0.08
N LYS A 374 0.42 -14.46 -0.68
CA LYS A 374 0.28 -14.78 -2.11
C LYS A 374 0.85 -13.68 -2.99
N TYR A 375 1.70 -14.08 -3.94
CA TYR A 375 2.08 -13.25 -5.08
C TYR A 375 1.07 -13.42 -6.21
N ILE A 376 0.61 -12.30 -6.78
CA ILE A 376 -0.29 -12.27 -7.92
C ILE A 376 0.46 -11.60 -9.07
N PHE A 377 0.63 -12.33 -10.15
CA PHE A 377 1.36 -11.90 -11.33
C PHE A 377 0.40 -11.35 -12.36
N THR A 378 0.66 -10.16 -12.86
CA THR A 378 -0.15 -9.56 -13.92
C THR A 378 0.74 -8.84 -14.92
N THR A 379 0.60 -9.18 -16.19
CA THR A 379 1.23 -8.42 -17.28
C THR A 379 0.29 -7.31 -17.67
N VAL A 380 0.75 -6.06 -17.60
CA VAL A 380 -0.08 -4.89 -17.89
C VAL A 380 -0.45 -4.86 -19.39
N PRO A 381 -1.74 -4.97 -19.74
CA PRO A 381 -2.16 -4.89 -21.14
C PRO A 381 -1.91 -3.50 -21.74
N LYS A 382 -1.78 -3.44 -23.06
CA LYS A 382 -1.64 -2.17 -23.80
C LYS A 382 -2.82 -1.22 -23.53
N LEU A 383 -4.04 -1.75 -23.57
CA LEU A 383 -5.28 -1.08 -23.16
C LEU A 383 -5.15 -0.45 -21.77
N ALA A 384 -4.78 -1.25 -20.76
CA ALA A 384 -4.65 -0.79 -19.39
C ALA A 384 -3.61 0.33 -19.25
N SER A 385 -2.47 0.21 -19.94
CA SER A 385 -1.42 1.22 -19.90
C SER A 385 -1.92 2.57 -20.42
N ALA A 386 -2.61 2.57 -21.55
CA ALA A 386 -3.15 3.80 -22.13
C ALA A 386 -4.23 4.43 -21.24
N VAL A 387 -5.17 3.63 -20.74
CA VAL A 387 -6.25 4.13 -19.87
C VAL A 387 -5.67 4.76 -18.60
N LEU A 388 -4.76 4.07 -17.91
CA LEU A 388 -4.15 4.58 -16.67
C LEU A 388 -3.30 5.83 -16.92
N TYR A 389 -2.58 5.89 -18.05
CA TYR A 389 -1.86 7.08 -18.46
C TYR A 389 -2.78 8.29 -18.68
N ASP A 390 -3.91 8.09 -19.37
CA ASP A 390 -4.88 9.17 -19.59
C ASP A 390 -5.53 9.61 -18.27
N CYS A 391 -5.81 8.67 -17.35
CA CYS A 391 -6.44 8.97 -16.06
C CYS A 391 -5.62 9.93 -15.17
N ILE A 392 -4.30 9.90 -15.27
CA ILE A 392 -3.41 10.76 -14.46
C ILE A 392 -2.97 12.04 -15.17
N ASN A 393 -2.95 12.05 -16.51
CA ASN A 393 -2.51 13.21 -17.29
C ASN A 393 -3.67 14.12 -17.70
N LYS A 394 -4.91 13.63 -17.59
CA LYS A 394 -6.10 14.42 -17.87
C LYS A 394 -6.56 15.16 -16.62
N SER A 395 -6.62 16.49 -16.71
CA SER A 395 -7.24 17.34 -15.69
C SER A 395 -8.72 16.99 -15.54
N PHE A 396 -9.15 16.91 -14.29
CA PHE A 396 -10.53 16.65 -13.90
C PHE A 396 -10.87 17.54 -12.70
N GLY A 397 -11.47 18.70 -12.95
CA GLY A 397 -11.64 19.77 -11.96
C GLY A 397 -10.50 20.77 -12.01
N THR A 398 -10.31 21.55 -10.94
CA THR A 398 -9.33 22.64 -10.91
C THR A 398 -7.89 22.13 -10.78
N ASP A 399 -7.64 21.21 -9.83
CA ASP A 399 -6.29 20.73 -9.50
C ASP A 399 -6.18 19.19 -9.46
N ASP A 400 -7.25 18.50 -9.81
CA ASP A 400 -7.37 17.04 -9.68
C ASP A 400 -7.24 16.31 -11.04
N ASN A 401 -6.93 15.02 -10.97
CA ASN A 401 -7.05 14.07 -12.08
C ASN A 401 -8.00 12.93 -11.67
N LEU A 402 -8.35 12.04 -12.60
CA LEU A 402 -9.34 10.98 -12.34
C LEU A 402 -8.93 10.03 -11.21
N ILE A 403 -7.62 9.91 -10.92
CA ILE A 403 -7.08 9.04 -9.89
C ILE A 403 -7.01 9.73 -8.53
N SER A 404 -6.59 11.01 -8.47
CA SER A 404 -6.48 11.76 -7.21
C SER A 404 -7.82 11.84 -6.48
N VAL A 405 -8.91 12.02 -7.23
CA VAL A 405 -10.29 12.04 -6.73
C VAL A 405 -10.65 10.74 -5.98
N LEU A 406 -10.09 9.61 -6.40
CA LEU A 406 -10.43 8.29 -5.86
C LEU A 406 -9.48 7.83 -4.74
N GLU A 407 -8.39 8.55 -4.44
CA GLU A 407 -7.38 8.11 -3.47
C GLU A 407 -7.96 7.87 -2.07
N ASN A 408 -8.95 8.68 -1.67
CA ASN A 408 -9.61 8.59 -0.37
C ASN A 408 -10.98 7.90 -0.44
N ALA A 409 -11.39 7.40 -1.61
CA ALA A 409 -12.72 6.85 -1.82
C ALA A 409 -12.85 5.42 -1.26
N TRP A 410 -13.77 5.19 -0.30
CA TRP A 410 -13.99 3.87 0.29
C TRP A 410 -15.44 3.58 0.68
N ILE A 411 -15.73 2.28 0.86
CA ILE A 411 -17.01 1.74 1.35
C ILE A 411 -16.74 0.93 2.62
N LYS A 412 -17.47 1.21 3.71
CA LYS A 412 -17.33 0.46 4.96
C LYS A 412 -17.93 -0.93 4.86
N ASP A 413 -17.27 -1.90 5.49
CA ASP A 413 -17.75 -3.28 5.71
C ASP A 413 -18.26 -3.96 4.43
N TYR A 414 -17.64 -3.64 3.28
CA TYR A 414 -18.06 -4.15 1.99
C TYR A 414 -17.24 -5.38 1.59
N ARG A 415 -17.93 -6.48 1.26
CA ARG A 415 -17.32 -7.78 0.89
C ARG A 415 -16.33 -8.32 1.94
N GLY A 416 -16.63 -8.11 3.22
CA GLY A 416 -15.79 -8.54 4.33
C GLY A 416 -14.51 -7.73 4.51
N ILE A 417 -14.45 -6.52 3.93
CA ILE A 417 -13.34 -5.58 4.10
C ILE A 417 -13.84 -4.35 4.84
N ASP A 418 -13.23 -4.04 6.00
CA ASP A 418 -13.57 -2.89 6.85
C ASP A 418 -13.59 -1.58 6.05
N ARG A 419 -12.55 -1.33 5.25
CA ARG A 419 -12.49 -0.20 4.30
C ARG A 419 -12.16 -0.68 2.90
N TYR A 420 -13.19 -0.92 2.11
CA TYR A 420 -13.04 -1.29 0.71
C TYR A 420 -12.65 -0.07 -0.14
N LYS A 421 -11.39 0.01 -0.58
CA LYS A 421 -10.87 1.12 -1.39
C LYS A 421 -11.36 1.02 -2.83
N ILE A 422 -12.06 2.05 -3.32
CA ILE A 422 -12.66 2.05 -4.67
C ILE A 422 -11.57 2.10 -5.74
N LEU A 423 -10.52 2.92 -5.54
CA LEU A 423 -9.39 3.00 -6.46
C LEU A 423 -8.71 1.65 -6.71
N ASP A 424 -8.57 0.81 -5.68
CA ASP A 424 -7.99 -0.54 -5.83
C ASP A 424 -8.82 -1.41 -6.77
N ASP A 425 -10.15 -1.32 -6.73
CA ASP A 425 -11.03 -2.10 -7.62
C ASP A 425 -10.99 -1.57 -9.05
N VAL A 426 -11.00 -0.25 -9.22
CA VAL A 426 -10.87 0.41 -10.53
C VAL A 426 -9.58 -0.03 -11.22
N VAL A 427 -8.43 0.07 -10.54
CA VAL A 427 -7.14 -0.28 -11.14
C VAL A 427 -7.06 -1.79 -11.43
N LYS A 428 -7.55 -2.65 -10.54
CA LYS A 428 -7.61 -4.10 -10.80
C LYS A 428 -8.47 -4.43 -12.02
N ARG A 429 -9.61 -3.77 -12.20
CA ARG A 429 -10.47 -3.97 -13.38
C ARG A 429 -9.74 -3.57 -14.66
N ILE A 430 -9.13 -2.39 -14.68
CA ILE A 430 -8.37 -1.91 -15.84
C ILE A 430 -7.25 -2.88 -16.22
N ILE A 431 -6.42 -3.30 -15.26
CA ILE A 431 -5.30 -4.22 -15.52
C ILE A 431 -5.81 -5.60 -15.97
N ASN A 432 -6.97 -6.05 -15.47
CA ASN A 432 -7.60 -7.31 -15.90
C ASN A 432 -8.49 -7.15 -17.15
N SER A 433 -8.43 -6.02 -17.86
CA SER A 433 -9.25 -5.74 -19.05
C SER A 433 -10.75 -5.95 -18.81
N ALA A 434 -11.24 -5.41 -17.69
CA ALA A 434 -12.65 -5.43 -17.31
C ALA A 434 -13.19 -4.00 -17.20
N ASN A 435 -14.44 -3.81 -17.63
CA ASN A 435 -15.16 -2.55 -17.49
C ASN A 435 -15.57 -2.29 -16.02
N MET A 436 -16.13 -1.09 -15.80
CA MET A 436 -16.55 -0.61 -14.49
C MET A 436 -18.08 -0.64 -14.31
N ASP A 437 -18.86 -1.18 -15.25
CA ASP A 437 -20.34 -1.09 -15.22
C ASP A 437 -20.92 -1.66 -13.92
N SER A 438 -20.45 -2.84 -13.50
CA SER A 438 -20.86 -3.45 -12.23
C SER A 438 -20.43 -2.66 -11.00
N LEU A 439 -19.31 -1.93 -11.06
CA LEU A 439 -18.84 -1.06 -9.98
C LEU A 439 -19.69 0.21 -9.92
N ILE A 440 -19.94 0.85 -11.06
CA ILE A 440 -20.80 2.03 -11.22
C ILE A 440 -22.20 1.73 -10.68
N TYR A 441 -22.82 0.64 -11.13
CA TYR A 441 -24.10 0.17 -10.59
C TYR A 441 -24.06 0.04 -9.07
N THR A 442 -23.00 -0.56 -8.53
CA THR A 442 -22.90 -0.81 -7.07
C THR A 442 -22.80 0.50 -6.29
N ILE A 443 -21.91 1.40 -6.69
CA ILE A 443 -21.70 2.68 -5.96
C ILE A 443 -22.91 3.61 -6.12
N GLU A 444 -23.57 3.61 -7.27
CA GLU A 444 -24.78 4.42 -7.46
C GLU A 444 -25.94 3.84 -6.65
N LEU A 445 -26.09 2.51 -6.62
CA LEU A 445 -27.11 1.86 -5.81
C LEU A 445 -26.90 2.16 -4.32
N LEU A 446 -25.69 1.93 -3.80
CA LEU A 446 -25.39 2.15 -2.39
C LEU A 446 -25.68 3.60 -1.96
N LYS A 447 -25.37 4.56 -2.84
CA LYS A 447 -25.68 5.96 -2.63
C LYS A 447 -27.19 6.24 -2.71
N ALA A 448 -27.89 5.68 -3.70
CA ALA A 448 -29.33 5.87 -3.86
C ALA A 448 -30.15 5.33 -2.67
N THR A 449 -29.66 4.26 -2.05
CA THR A 449 -30.31 3.58 -0.92
C THR A 449 -29.81 4.03 0.44
N ASP A 450 -28.88 4.98 0.52
CA ASP A 450 -28.19 5.41 1.76
C ASP A 450 -27.70 4.22 2.59
N SER A 451 -27.22 3.17 1.91
CA SER A 451 -26.78 1.94 2.55
C SER A 451 -25.27 1.97 2.76
N ASN A 452 -24.85 1.62 3.97
CA ASN A 452 -23.48 1.65 4.48
C ASN A 452 -22.94 3.05 4.78
N ASP A 453 -21.87 3.08 5.57
CA ASP A 453 -21.04 4.25 5.77
C ASP A 453 -20.12 4.40 4.55
N LEU A 454 -20.37 5.46 3.77
CA LEU A 454 -19.76 5.69 2.45
C LEU A 454 -18.83 6.90 2.53
N ASN A 455 -17.61 6.76 2.05
CA ASN A 455 -16.69 7.89 1.89
C ASN A 455 -16.33 8.05 0.41
N TYR A 456 -17.32 8.39 -0.39
CA TYR A 456 -17.16 8.88 -1.76
C TYR A 456 -18.30 9.85 -2.06
N ASN A 457 -18.10 10.73 -3.03
CA ASN A 457 -19.06 11.77 -3.38
C ASN A 457 -19.42 11.71 -4.87
N ASP A 458 -20.23 12.69 -5.29
CA ASP A 458 -20.65 12.87 -6.68
C ASP A 458 -19.49 13.02 -7.67
N PHE A 459 -18.39 13.63 -7.21
CA PHE A 459 -17.18 13.81 -7.98
C PHE A 459 -16.48 12.46 -8.23
N CYS A 460 -16.46 11.58 -7.23
CA CYS A 460 -15.94 10.22 -7.35
C CYS A 460 -16.73 9.38 -8.36
N ILE A 461 -18.07 9.43 -8.32
CA ILE A 461 -18.93 8.71 -9.29
C ILE A 461 -18.64 9.22 -10.71
N SER A 462 -18.57 10.54 -10.88
CA SER A 462 -18.25 11.16 -12.17
C SER A 462 -16.86 10.75 -12.68
N ALA A 463 -15.86 10.67 -11.80
CA ALA A 463 -14.53 10.19 -12.16
C ALA A 463 -14.59 8.74 -12.68
N ILE A 464 -15.29 7.84 -12.00
CA ILE A 464 -15.40 6.42 -12.40
C ILE A 464 -16.12 6.28 -13.74
N LEU A 465 -17.17 7.07 -14.00
CA LEU A 465 -17.83 7.12 -15.31
C LEU A 465 -16.87 7.55 -16.43
N ASN A 466 -16.07 8.59 -16.19
CA ASN A 466 -15.07 9.06 -17.16
C ASN A 466 -13.96 8.01 -17.38
N ILE A 467 -13.53 7.30 -16.33
CA ILE A 467 -12.58 6.19 -16.46
C ILE A 467 -13.16 5.06 -17.33
N ASN A 468 -14.42 4.70 -17.12
CA ASN A 468 -15.10 3.66 -17.91
C ASN A 468 -15.29 4.08 -19.37
N TYR A 469 -15.58 5.36 -19.61
CA TYR A 469 -15.56 5.96 -20.95
C TYR A 469 -14.18 5.82 -21.61
N LEU A 470 -13.10 6.19 -20.92
CA LEU A 470 -11.73 6.05 -21.45
C LEU A 470 -11.39 4.59 -21.75
N TYR A 471 -11.84 3.66 -20.89
CA TYR A 471 -11.69 2.22 -21.11
C TYR A 471 -12.34 1.78 -22.43
N TYR A 472 -13.63 2.08 -22.64
CA TYR A 472 -14.32 1.73 -23.87
C TYR A 472 -13.76 2.44 -25.11
N LYS A 473 -13.36 3.71 -24.96
CA LYS A 473 -12.74 4.49 -26.03
C LYS A 473 -11.42 3.86 -26.51
N GLU A 474 -10.57 3.42 -25.61
CA GLU A 474 -9.31 2.77 -25.99
C GLU A 474 -9.55 1.35 -26.52
N LEU A 475 -10.50 0.59 -25.95
CA LEU A 475 -10.90 -0.72 -26.46
C LEU A 475 -11.38 -0.66 -27.93
N ASN A 476 -12.10 0.40 -28.30
CA ASN A 476 -12.56 0.60 -29.67
C ASN A 476 -11.44 0.87 -30.67
N LYS A 477 -10.34 1.51 -30.24
CA LYS A 477 -9.16 1.69 -31.10
C LYS A 477 -8.47 0.37 -31.42
N GLU A 478 -8.61 -0.63 -30.54
CA GLU A 478 -8.08 -1.98 -30.75
C GLU A 478 -9.05 -2.89 -31.56
N GLY A 479 -10.13 -2.33 -32.11
CA GLY A 479 -11.08 -3.03 -32.99
C GLY A 479 -12.16 -3.83 -32.25
N GLY A 480 -12.34 -3.61 -30.94
CA GLY A 480 -13.13 -4.47 -30.05
C GLY A 480 -14.65 -4.28 -30.08
N LEU A 481 -15.17 -3.08 -30.32
CA LEU A 481 -16.62 -2.77 -30.43
C LEU A 481 -16.82 -1.55 -31.34
N GLY A 482 -18.04 -1.36 -31.85
CA GLY A 482 -18.41 -0.26 -32.75
C GLY A 482 -18.01 1.13 -32.23
N CYS A 483 -17.97 2.12 -33.13
CA CYS A 483 -17.49 3.48 -32.85
C CYS A 483 -18.13 4.06 -31.57
N MET A 484 -17.32 4.34 -30.53
CA MET A 484 -17.77 5.18 -29.40
C MET A 484 -17.83 6.61 -29.93
N THR A 485 -19.05 7.05 -30.19
CA THR A 485 -19.41 8.36 -30.71
C THR A 485 -19.72 9.36 -29.61
N ILE A 486 -20.07 8.90 -28.41
CA ILE A 486 -20.27 9.78 -27.25
C ILE A 486 -18.92 10.27 -26.69
N ASP A 487 -18.93 11.41 -26.01
CA ASP A 487 -17.79 11.96 -25.30
C ASP A 487 -18.11 12.38 -23.86
N GLU A 488 -17.14 12.98 -23.17
CA GLU A 488 -17.30 13.41 -21.78
C GLU A 488 -18.29 14.56 -21.60
N LYS A 489 -18.52 15.38 -22.65
CA LYS A 489 -19.54 16.44 -22.62
C LYS A 489 -20.92 15.80 -22.62
N ASP A 490 -21.12 14.70 -23.34
CA ASP A 490 -22.37 13.95 -23.30
C ASP A 490 -22.64 13.39 -21.90
N LEU A 491 -21.62 12.80 -21.25
CA LEU A 491 -21.74 12.34 -19.86
C LEU A 491 -22.12 13.48 -18.90
N LYS A 492 -21.48 14.64 -19.03
CA LYS A 492 -21.80 15.84 -18.22
C LYS A 492 -23.22 16.34 -18.50
N LYS A 493 -23.63 16.37 -19.77
CA LYS A 493 -24.99 16.76 -20.19
C LYS A 493 -26.02 15.85 -19.53
N PHE A 494 -25.86 14.53 -19.65
CA PHE A 494 -26.81 13.58 -19.08
C PHE A 494 -26.87 13.62 -17.56
N ARG A 495 -25.72 13.83 -16.90
CA ARG A 495 -25.70 14.12 -15.46
C ARG A 495 -26.52 15.36 -15.11
N ARG A 496 -26.40 16.45 -15.87
CA ARG A 496 -27.21 17.67 -15.69
C ARG A 496 -28.70 17.39 -15.86
N GLU A 497 -29.10 16.60 -16.86
CA GLU A 497 -30.49 16.20 -17.06
C GLU A 497 -31.04 15.41 -15.85
N GLY A 498 -30.23 14.52 -15.28
CA GLY A 498 -30.58 13.82 -14.03
C GLY A 498 -30.85 14.76 -12.86
N ILE A 499 -29.97 15.76 -12.69
CA ILE A 499 -30.11 16.81 -11.65
C ILE A 499 -31.41 17.61 -11.85
N ILE A 500 -31.70 18.01 -13.10
CA ILE A 500 -32.92 18.76 -13.43
C ILE A 500 -34.18 17.96 -13.03
N ILE A 501 -34.19 16.65 -13.31
CA ILE A 501 -35.32 15.77 -12.95
C ILE A 501 -35.44 15.60 -11.44
N ARG A 502 -34.32 15.42 -10.74
CA ARG A 502 -34.28 15.38 -9.27
C ARG A 502 -34.90 16.64 -8.67
N ASP A 503 -34.47 17.81 -9.13
CA ASP A 503 -34.91 19.09 -8.58
C ASP A 503 -36.38 19.37 -8.93
N ALA A 504 -36.86 18.94 -10.10
CA ALA A 504 -38.27 19.01 -10.46
C ALA A 504 -39.16 18.09 -9.57
N TYR A 505 -38.66 16.94 -9.13
CA TYR A 505 -39.36 16.12 -8.12
C TYR A 505 -39.36 16.77 -6.74
N ARG A 506 -38.24 17.39 -6.33
CA ARG A 506 -38.14 18.15 -5.07
C ARG A 506 -39.11 19.33 -5.03
N SER A 507 -39.23 20.09 -6.13
CA SER A 507 -40.16 21.23 -6.21
C SER A 507 -41.63 20.83 -6.12
N LYS A 508 -41.97 19.58 -6.47
CA LYS A 508 -43.31 18.99 -6.26
C LYS A 508 -43.45 18.29 -4.90
N TYR A 509 -42.61 18.59 -3.91
CA TYR A 509 -42.56 17.96 -2.57
C TYR A 509 -42.47 16.43 -2.57
N ASN A 510 -41.81 15.85 -3.59
CA ASN A 510 -41.77 14.41 -3.83
C ASN A 510 -40.33 13.86 -3.89
N GLU A 511 -39.52 14.12 -2.87
CA GLU A 511 -38.10 13.73 -2.85
C GLU A 511 -37.88 12.21 -3.02
N ASN A 512 -38.76 11.40 -2.43
CA ASN A 512 -38.67 9.93 -2.49
C ASN A 512 -38.92 9.36 -3.91
N LYS A 513 -39.61 10.10 -4.79
CA LYS A 513 -39.84 9.64 -6.17
C LYS A 513 -38.56 9.59 -6.99
N ALA A 514 -37.63 10.52 -6.76
CA ALA A 514 -36.34 10.53 -7.44
C ALA A 514 -35.50 9.29 -7.07
N LYS A 515 -35.45 8.94 -5.77
CA LYS A 515 -34.77 7.72 -5.29
C LYS A 515 -35.41 6.44 -5.85
N GLY A 516 -36.74 6.35 -5.83
CA GLY A 516 -37.47 5.22 -6.41
C GLY A 516 -37.26 5.08 -7.92
N LEU A 517 -37.18 6.19 -8.65
CA LEU A 517 -36.83 6.20 -10.07
C LEU A 517 -35.39 5.70 -10.26
N ALA A 518 -34.41 6.25 -9.53
CA ALA A 518 -33.01 5.86 -9.61
C ALA A 518 -32.82 4.35 -9.42
N TYR A 519 -33.48 3.76 -8.41
CA TYR A 519 -33.44 2.32 -8.17
C TYR A 519 -33.92 1.50 -9.38
N ARG A 520 -35.08 1.86 -9.95
CA ARG A 520 -35.62 1.16 -11.14
C ARG A 520 -34.72 1.31 -12.36
N LEU A 521 -34.21 2.51 -12.61
CA LEU A 521 -33.29 2.78 -13.71
C LEU A 521 -32.01 1.95 -13.56
N LEU A 522 -31.44 1.87 -12.36
CA LEU A 522 -30.27 1.04 -12.08
C LEU A 522 -30.53 -0.45 -12.33
N GLN A 523 -31.68 -0.98 -11.94
CA GLN A 523 -32.04 -2.38 -12.24
C GLN A 523 -32.15 -2.62 -13.75
N ASN A 524 -32.76 -1.68 -14.47
CA ASN A 524 -32.91 -1.78 -15.93
C ASN A 524 -31.56 -1.73 -16.64
N LEU A 525 -30.65 -0.82 -16.24
CA LEU A 525 -29.29 -0.73 -16.77
C LEU A 525 -28.50 -2.02 -16.51
N LYS A 526 -28.57 -2.56 -15.29
CA LYS A 526 -27.90 -3.83 -14.94
C LYS A 526 -28.43 -5.01 -15.76
N ALA A 527 -29.72 -5.01 -16.09
CA ALA A 527 -30.36 -6.04 -16.89
C ALA A 527 -30.27 -5.79 -18.42
N ASN A 528 -29.63 -4.69 -18.85
CA ASN A 528 -29.64 -4.21 -20.24
C ASN A 528 -31.07 -4.06 -20.83
N ASN A 529 -32.06 -3.73 -20.00
CA ASN A 529 -33.45 -3.56 -20.43
C ASN A 529 -33.72 -2.09 -20.80
N GLN A 530 -33.27 -1.69 -21.99
CA GLN A 530 -33.43 -0.31 -22.50
C GLN A 530 -34.91 0.09 -22.67
N GLN A 531 -35.77 -0.86 -23.03
CA GLN A 531 -37.20 -0.59 -23.20
C GLN A 531 -37.83 -0.17 -21.87
N GLU A 532 -37.61 -0.94 -20.80
CA GLU A 532 -38.12 -0.56 -19.47
C GLU A 532 -37.43 0.68 -18.92
N PHE A 533 -36.15 0.89 -19.21
CA PHE A 533 -35.49 2.16 -18.88
C PHE A 533 -36.22 3.35 -19.51
N LEU A 534 -36.46 3.31 -20.82
CA LEU A 534 -37.16 4.37 -21.55
C LEU A 534 -38.60 4.55 -21.07
N ASN A 535 -39.34 3.47 -20.80
CA ASN A 535 -40.69 3.55 -20.22
C ASN A 535 -40.70 4.31 -18.89
N ASN A 536 -39.75 3.99 -18.00
CA ASN A 536 -39.63 4.68 -16.71
C ASN A 536 -39.26 6.15 -16.87
N ILE A 537 -38.34 6.48 -17.77
CA ILE A 537 -37.96 7.88 -18.07
C ILE A 537 -39.13 8.65 -18.68
N LEU A 538 -39.81 8.11 -19.71
CA LEU A 538 -40.94 8.77 -20.37
C LEU A 538 -42.05 9.11 -19.37
N ASN A 539 -42.43 8.16 -18.52
CA ASN A 539 -43.43 8.38 -17.47
C ASN A 539 -43.00 9.49 -16.50
N SER A 540 -41.72 9.53 -16.13
CA SER A 540 -41.17 10.57 -15.26
C SER A 540 -41.18 11.95 -15.91
N TYR A 541 -40.80 12.05 -17.18
CA TYR A 541 -40.80 13.30 -17.93
C TYR A 541 -42.21 13.82 -18.20
N LEU A 542 -43.16 12.93 -18.53
CA LEU A 542 -44.59 13.26 -18.66
C LEU A 542 -45.17 13.79 -17.35
N TYR A 543 -44.89 13.13 -16.21
CA TYR A 543 -45.33 13.60 -14.90
C TYR A 543 -44.80 14.99 -14.52
N LEU A 544 -43.66 15.38 -15.09
CA LEU A 544 -42.97 16.65 -14.83
C LEU A 544 -43.20 17.71 -15.93
N ASP A 545 -44.01 17.43 -16.96
CA ASP A 545 -44.20 18.27 -18.15
C ASP A 545 -42.87 18.68 -18.82
N ARG A 546 -42.01 17.69 -19.09
CA ARG A 546 -40.71 17.89 -19.73
C ARG A 546 -40.53 17.00 -20.97
N ILE A 547 -39.62 17.44 -21.85
CA ILE A 547 -39.24 16.71 -23.05
C ILE A 547 -38.03 15.83 -22.74
N ILE A 548 -38.09 14.55 -23.10
CA ILE A 548 -36.98 13.60 -22.95
C ILE A 548 -35.80 14.00 -23.86
N PRO A 549 -34.55 13.90 -23.39
CA PRO A 549 -33.38 14.07 -24.25
C PRO A 549 -33.41 13.10 -25.44
N SER A 550 -33.31 13.64 -26.66
CA SER A 550 -33.40 12.85 -27.89
C SER A 550 -32.27 11.84 -28.03
N GLU A 551 -31.14 12.07 -27.36
CA GLU A 551 -29.99 11.19 -27.38
C GLU A 551 -30.31 9.81 -26.78
N PHE A 552 -31.16 9.70 -25.75
CA PHE A 552 -31.62 8.40 -25.23
C PHE A 552 -32.35 7.57 -26.31
N ILE A 553 -33.10 8.24 -27.18
CA ILE A 553 -33.82 7.59 -28.29
C ILE A 553 -32.83 7.22 -29.39
N SER A 554 -31.94 8.13 -29.76
CA SER A 554 -30.97 7.92 -30.85
C SER A 554 -29.94 6.82 -30.56
N LYS A 555 -29.68 6.52 -29.27
CA LYS A 555 -28.73 5.51 -28.81
C LYS A 555 -29.37 4.17 -28.46
N GLN A 556 -30.66 4.00 -28.72
CA GLN A 556 -31.32 2.71 -28.56
C GLN A 556 -30.65 1.65 -29.44
N GLY A 557 -30.43 0.46 -28.88
CA GLY A 557 -29.70 -0.64 -29.51
C GLY A 557 -28.17 -0.51 -29.46
N GLN A 558 -27.63 0.58 -28.88
CA GLN A 558 -26.19 0.76 -28.65
C GLN A 558 -25.88 0.57 -27.16
N ASP A 559 -25.92 -0.68 -26.69
CA ASP A 559 -25.91 -1.04 -25.25
C ASP A 559 -24.86 -0.33 -24.41
N ILE A 560 -23.62 -0.26 -24.89
CA ILE A 560 -22.53 0.39 -24.16
C ILE A 560 -22.78 1.89 -24.01
N GLU A 561 -23.06 2.59 -25.11
CA GLU A 561 -23.28 4.04 -25.09
C GLU A 561 -24.53 4.39 -24.31
N PHE A 562 -25.63 3.65 -24.53
CA PHE A 562 -26.87 3.82 -23.79
C PHE A 562 -26.63 3.66 -22.29
N ASN A 563 -25.88 2.63 -21.87
CA ASN A 563 -25.58 2.41 -20.46
C ASN A 563 -24.67 3.50 -19.89
N GLN A 564 -23.66 3.98 -20.62
CA GLN A 564 -22.83 5.11 -20.15
C GLN A 564 -23.67 6.36 -19.88
N LEU A 565 -24.56 6.71 -20.82
CA LEU A 565 -25.46 7.85 -20.69
C LEU A 565 -26.49 7.64 -19.57
N GLY A 566 -27.03 6.41 -19.45
CA GLY A 566 -27.98 6.03 -18.42
C GLY A 566 -27.39 6.12 -17.02
N TYR A 567 -26.17 5.60 -16.79
CA TYR A 567 -25.49 5.74 -15.51
C TYR A 567 -25.14 7.21 -15.22
N ALA A 568 -24.68 7.97 -16.22
CA ALA A 568 -24.45 9.42 -16.03
C ALA A 568 -25.72 10.16 -15.60
N PHE A 569 -26.88 9.84 -16.19
CA PHE A 569 -28.18 10.37 -15.79
C PHE A 569 -28.54 9.99 -14.35
N VAL A 570 -28.39 8.72 -13.98
CA VAL A 570 -28.65 8.27 -12.60
C VAL A 570 -27.73 8.97 -11.60
N ALA A 571 -26.43 9.14 -11.92
CA ALA A 571 -25.48 9.86 -11.08
C ALA A 571 -25.90 11.31 -10.79
N GLY A 572 -26.59 11.96 -11.74
CA GLY A 572 -27.22 13.26 -11.54
C GLY A 572 -28.48 13.20 -10.68
N LEU A 573 -29.32 12.19 -10.92
CA LEU A 573 -30.59 11.98 -10.21
C LEU A 573 -30.38 11.74 -8.70
N ILE A 574 -29.28 11.06 -8.32
CA ILE A 574 -28.94 10.74 -6.92
C ILE A 574 -27.96 11.74 -6.29
N SER A 575 -27.62 12.80 -7.00
CA SER A 575 -26.60 13.76 -6.56
C SER A 575 -27.07 14.56 -5.33
N ASP A 576 -26.12 15.00 -4.51
CA ASP A 576 -26.35 15.90 -3.39
C ASP A 576 -26.09 17.37 -3.77
N SER A 577 -25.50 17.63 -4.94
CA SER A 577 -25.16 18.98 -5.37
C SER A 577 -26.42 19.82 -5.55
N LYS A 578 -26.51 20.91 -4.79
CA LYS A 578 -27.37 22.05 -5.13
C LYS A 578 -26.60 22.88 -6.14
N ASP A 579 -26.37 22.35 -7.33
CA ASP A 579 -25.80 23.19 -8.39
C ASP A 579 -26.83 24.27 -8.66
N ASN A 580 -26.52 25.51 -8.23
CA ASN A 580 -27.19 26.68 -8.75
C ASN A 580 -27.09 26.55 -10.26
N VAL A 581 -28.25 26.55 -10.91
CA VAL A 581 -28.39 26.55 -12.35
C VAL A 581 -27.73 27.84 -12.86
N GLU A 582 -26.41 27.82 -13.05
CA GLU A 582 -25.75 28.80 -13.89
C GLU A 582 -26.20 28.53 -15.33
N LYS A 583 -26.72 29.61 -15.91
CA LYS A 583 -27.48 29.66 -17.15
C LYS A 583 -26.69 29.06 -18.32
#